data_AF-A0A832D0Q8-F1
#
_entry.id   AF-A0A832D0Q8-F1
#
_cell.length_a   1.000
_cell.length_b   1.000
_cell.length_c   1.000
_cell.angle_alpha   90.00
_cell.angle_beta   90.00
_cell.angle_gamma   90.00
#
_symmetry.space_group_name_H-M   'P 1'
#
loop_
_entity.id
_entity.type
_entity.pdbx_description
1 polymer ?
#
loop_
_entity_poly.entity_id
_entity_poly.type
_entity_poly.pdbx_seq_one_letter_code
_entity_poly.pdbx_strand_id
1 'polypeptide(L)' 'MRLRLKLLIEDVSELLAKADIVQQKLGKPVVPILTEILIDKEVESYAKGRGVKVQVLIID' A
#
# COMPACT_ATOMS: atom_id res chain seq x y z
N MET A 1 -1.94 -18.01 -8.97
CA MET A 1 -2.53 -17.09 -7.96
C MET A 1 -1.88 -17.41 -6.62
N ARG A 2 -1.11 -16.49 -6.03
CA ARG A 2 -0.56 -16.67 -4.67
C ARG A 2 -1.61 -16.15 -3.69
N LEU A 3 -2.26 -17.05 -2.96
CA LEU A 3 -3.03 -16.69 -1.76
C LEU A 3 -2.01 -16.43 -0.64
N ARG A 4 -1.61 -15.17 -0.46
CA ARG A 4 -0.84 -14.74 0.71
C ARG A 4 -1.81 -14.03 1.66
N LEU A 5 -1.98 -14.60 2.84
CA LEU A 5 -2.84 -14.07 3.92
C LEU A 5 -2.19 -12.89 4.68
N LYS A 6 -0.96 -12.51 4.33
CA LYS A 6 -0.16 -11.52 5.05
C LYS A 6 0.57 -10.62 4.06
N LEU A 7 0.44 -9.32 4.28
CA LEU A 7 1.16 -8.27 3.56
C LEU A 7 2.65 -8.30 3.91
N LEU A 8 3.48 -8.08 2.90
CA LEU A 8 4.92 -7.93 3.00
C LEU A 8 5.34 -6.53 2.54
N ILE A 9 6.57 -6.14 2.89
CA ILE A 9 7.19 -4.89 2.41
C ILE A 9 7.27 -4.85 0.87
N GLU A 10 7.43 -6.01 0.23
CA GLU A 10 7.42 -6.16 -1.24
C GLU A 10 6.10 -5.68 -1.85
N ASP A 11 4.96 -5.96 -1.20
CA ASP A 11 3.64 -5.57 -1.70
C ASP A 11 3.47 -4.04 -1.65
N VAL A 12 4.01 -3.38 -0.62
CA VAL A 12 4.06 -1.91 -0.53
C VAL A 12 4.93 -1.33 -1.64
N SER A 13 6.05 -1.99 -1.95
CA SER A 13 6.96 -1.57 -3.01
C SER A 13 6.29 -1.67 -4.39
N GLU A 14 5.52 -2.73 -4.62
CA GLU A 14 4.73 -2.89 -5.85
C GLU A 14 3.63 -1.82 -5.95
N LEU A 15 2.95 -1.50 -4.84
CA LEU A 15 1.95 -0.43 -4.79
C LEU A 15 2.56 0.93 -5.16
N LEU A 16 3.74 1.26 -4.63
CA LEU A 16 4.46 2.50 -4.95
C LEU A 16 4.85 2.56 -6.43
N ALA A 17 5.34 1.47 -7.01
CA ALA A 17 5.68 1.41 -8.42
C ALA A 17 4.45 1.66 -9.32
N LYS A 18 3.30 1.09 -8.95
CA LYS A 18 2.03 1.34 -9.66
C LYS A 18 1.59 2.80 -9.51
N ALA A 19 1.73 3.38 -8.32
CA ALA A 19 1.38 4.77 -8.07
C ALA A 19 2.23 5.73 -8.92
N ASP A 20 3.53 5.47 -9.07
CA ASP A 20 4.42 6.26 -9.92
C ASP A 20 4.01 6.21 -11.40
N ILE A 21 3.69 5.02 -11.92
CA ILE A 21 3.17 4.86 -13.29
C ILE A 21 1.88 5.68 -13.49
N VAL A 22 0.96 5.64 -12.53
CA VAL A 22 -0.31 6.40 -12.60
C VAL A 22 -0.03 7.90 -12.52
N GLN A 23 0.87 8.34 -11.65
CA GLN A 23 1.27 9.73 -11.52
C GLN A 23 1.85 10.27 -12.83
N GLN A 24 2.76 9.53 -13.47
CA GLN A 24 3.34 9.91 -14.76
C GLN A 24 2.27 10.02 -15.86
N LYS A 25 1.29 9.10 -15.87
CA LYS A 25 0.19 9.12 -16.86
C LYS A 25 -0.79 10.27 -16.66
N LEU A 26 -1.09 10.63 -15.42
CA LEU A 26 -2.09 11.66 -15.10
C LEU A 26 -1.49 13.08 -14.99
N GLY A 27 -0.17 13.19 -14.84
CA GLY A 27 0.51 14.46 -14.61
C GLY A 27 0.09 15.14 -13.30
N LYS A 28 -0.38 14.37 -12.32
CA LYS A 28 -0.92 14.86 -11.05
C LYS A 28 -0.41 14.00 -9.89
N PRO A 29 -0.22 14.57 -8.69
CA PRO A 29 0.18 13.80 -7.52
C PRO A 29 -0.80 12.66 -7.24
N VAL A 30 -0.26 11.46 -6.99
CA VAL A 30 -1.02 10.27 -6.61
C VAL A 30 -0.67 9.90 -5.17
N VAL A 31 -1.69 9.65 -4.36
CA VAL A 31 -1.52 9.14 -3.00
C VAL A 31 -1.97 7.68 -2.97
N PRO A 32 -1.04 6.71 -2.88
CA PRO A 32 -1.41 5.31 -2.73
C PRO A 32 -2.04 5.05 -1.36
N ILE A 33 -3.05 4.17 -1.35
CA ILE A 33 -3.71 3.68 -0.13
C ILE A 33 -3.49 2.17 -0.04
N LEU A 34 -2.93 1.72 1.08
CA LEU A 34 -2.83 0.32 1.45
C LEU A 34 -4.01 -0.02 2.36
N THR A 35 -4.88 -0.93 1.92
CA THR A 35 -6.09 -1.32 2.64
C THR A 35 -6.05 -2.80 2.96
N GLU A 36 -6.20 -3.16 4.24
CA GLU A 36 -6.34 -4.57 4.68
C GLU A 36 -7.09 -4.70 6.02
N ILE A 37 -7.61 -5.89 6.34
CA ILE A 37 -8.21 -6.27 7.62
C ILE A 37 -7.15 -6.37 8.72
N LEU A 38 -5.93 -6.85 8.39
CA LEU A 38 -4.81 -6.91 9.33
C LEU A 38 -3.49 -6.52 8.67
N ILE A 39 -2.73 -5.64 9.33
CA ILE A 39 -1.44 -5.15 8.83
C ILE A 39 -0.41 -5.25 9.96
N ASP A 40 0.73 -5.87 9.66
CA ASP A 40 1.84 -5.91 10.61
C ASP A 40 2.46 -4.52 10.79
N LYS A 41 2.85 -4.21 12.04
CA LYS A 41 3.41 -2.91 12.43
C LYS A 41 4.66 -2.52 11.62
N GLU A 42 5.49 -3.48 11.24
CA GLU A 42 6.67 -3.25 10.41
C GLU A 42 6.27 -2.76 9.00
N VAL A 43 5.31 -3.44 8.38
CA VAL A 43 4.78 -3.09 7.05
C VAL A 43 4.05 -1.76 7.10
N GLU A 44 3.24 -1.52 8.14
CA GLU A 44 2.57 -0.24 8.35
C GLU A 44 3.56 0.92 8.50
N SER A 45 4.63 0.73 9.29
CA SER A 45 5.66 1.75 9.51
C SER A 45 6.42 2.04 8.22
N TYR A 46 6.76 0.99 7.46
CA TYR A 46 7.38 1.13 6.15
C TYR A 46 6.49 1.90 5.17
N ALA A 47 5.21 1.53 5.07
CA ALA A 47 4.23 2.18 4.19
C ALA A 47 4.07 3.68 4.53
N LYS A 48 3.85 4.00 5.82
CA LYS A 48 3.73 5.40 6.29
C LYS A 48 5.00 6.21 6.01
N GLY A 49 6.18 5.63 6.23
CA GLY A 49 7.47 6.26 5.93
C GLY A 49 7.69 6.55 4.43
N ARG A 50 6.89 5.97 3.54
CA ARG A 50 6.94 6.18 2.08
C ARG A 50 5.77 7.03 1.56
N GLY A 51 4.97 7.63 2.43
CA GLY A 51 3.83 8.46 2.03
C GLY A 51 2.59 7.66 1.59
N VAL A 52 2.52 6.37 1.92
CA VAL A 52 1.34 5.54 1.68
C VAL A 52 0.36 5.75 2.83
N LYS A 53 -0.92 5.98 2.50
CA LYS A 53 -1.99 5.98 3.50
C LYS A 53 -2.35 4.54 3.85
N VAL A 54 -2.43 4.22 5.13
CA VAL A 54 -2.81 2.88 5.59
C VAL A 54 -4.23 2.93 6.15
N GLN A 55 -5.10 2.05 5.67
CA GLN A 55 -6.49 1.92 6.10
C GLN A 55 -6.77 0.49 6.55
N VAL A 56 -7.12 0.32 7.82
CA VAL A 56 -7.52 -0.99 8.35
C VAL A 56 -9.04 -1.13 8.20
N LEU A 57 -9.49 -2.20 7.54
CA LEU A 57 -10.91 -2.51 7.39
C LEU A 57 -11.44 -3.13 8.69
N ILE A 58 -12.44 -2.48 9.29
CA ILE A 58 -13.25 -3.05 10.35
C ILE A 58 -14.50 -3.62 9.68
N ILE A 59 -14.73 -4.92 9.86
CA ILE A 59 -15.92 -5.61 9.36
C ILE A 59 -16.79 -5.88 10.59
N ASP A 60 -17.90 -5.14 10.69
CA ASP A 60 -18.94 -5.33 11.72
C ASP A 60 -19.90 -6.45 11.35
#